data_AF-A0A7W1BA62-F1
#
_entry.id   AF-A0A7W1BA62-F1
#
_cell.length_a   1.000
_cell.length_b   1.000
_cell.length_c   1.000
_cell.angle_alpha   90.00
_cell.angle_beta   90.00
_cell.angle_gamma   90.00
#
_symmetry.space_group_name_H-M   'P 1'
#
loop_
_entity.id
_entity.type
_entity.pdbx_description
1 polymer ?
#
loop_
_entity_poly.entity_id
_entity_poly.type
_entity_poly.pdbx_seq_one_letter_code
_entity_poly.pdbx_strand_id
1 'polypeptide(L)'
;MTNPQSTTSALAPSDPPVPMAQAVTIGRYVLHRQIARGGMATIHIARLMGDEGFSRIVAAKRLLPEFAEDADFVAMFLDEARIASKVHHRNVVPVLDLVNTGDEVILVQEYVHGVPLHWLLRTARQTRTVIPLEVAVAIAGQVLAGLQAAHDTTDEVGAPLHIVHRDVSPPNVMVAADGTARLLDFGVAKATMAGSTTPSEHADGGLST
;
A
#
# COMPACT_ATOMS: atom_id res chain seq x y z
N MET A 1 -43.87 -0.37 47.91
CA MET A 1 -43.70 -1.27 46.75
C MET A 1 -42.70 -0.62 45.81
N THR A 2 -41.45 -1.03 45.93
CA THR A 2 -40.26 -0.46 45.26
C THR A 2 -40.05 -1.12 43.90
N ASN A 3 -39.95 -0.32 42.85
CA ASN A 3 -39.69 -0.75 41.47
C ASN A 3 -38.17 -0.85 41.25
N PRO A 4 -37.61 -1.97 40.76
CA PRO A 4 -36.18 -2.08 40.51
C PRO A 4 -35.79 -1.46 39.17
N GLN A 5 -34.65 -0.78 39.16
CA GLN A 5 -34.06 -0.16 37.98
C GLN A 5 -33.49 -1.21 37.01
N SER A 6 -33.81 -1.07 35.72
CA SER A 6 -33.07 -1.69 34.64
C SER A 6 -31.96 -0.75 34.19
N THR A 7 -30.73 -1.07 34.60
CA THR A 7 -29.51 -0.50 34.03
C THR A 7 -29.19 -1.22 32.72
N THR A 8 -29.38 -0.56 31.58
CA THR A 8 -28.81 -1.00 30.30
C THR A 8 -27.64 -0.10 29.94
N SER A 9 -26.48 -0.74 29.87
CA SER A 9 -25.17 -0.21 29.55
C SER A 9 -25.00 0.05 28.05
N ALA A 10 -24.44 1.24 27.75
CA ALA A 10 -23.55 1.61 26.64
C ALA A 10 -23.94 1.29 25.17
N LEU A 11 -24.05 2.35 24.36
CA LEU A 11 -23.57 2.36 22.97
C LEU A 11 -22.67 3.57 22.78
N ALA A 12 -21.40 3.33 22.43
CA ALA A 12 -20.43 4.35 22.06
C ALA A 12 -20.89 5.09 20.77
N PRO A 13 -20.47 6.34 20.54
CA PRO A 13 -20.90 7.09 19.36
C PRO A 13 -20.36 6.41 18.09
N SER A 14 -21.27 6.03 17.19
CA SER A 14 -20.96 5.61 15.83
C SER A 14 -20.26 6.75 15.09
N ASP A 15 -19.13 6.46 14.44
CA ASP A 15 -18.45 7.40 13.55
C ASP A 15 -19.44 8.02 12.54
N PRO A 16 -19.29 9.32 12.20
CA PRO A 16 -20.22 10.00 11.31
C PRO A 16 -20.23 9.35 9.92
N PRO A 17 -21.40 9.29 9.25
CA PRO A 17 -21.51 8.70 7.93
C PRO A 17 -20.75 9.56 6.92
N VAL A 18 -19.67 9.01 6.38
CA VAL A 18 -18.93 9.60 5.25
C VAL A 18 -19.84 9.61 4.01
N PRO A 19 -19.96 10.73 3.27
CA PRO A 19 -20.82 10.81 2.09
C PRO A 19 -20.54 9.68 1.08
N MET A 20 -21.59 8.93 0.72
CA MET A 20 -21.54 7.78 -0.19
C MET A 20 -21.33 8.22 -1.65
N ALA A 21 -20.11 8.62 -2.00
CA ALA A 21 -19.68 8.47 -3.40
C ALA A 21 -19.68 6.97 -3.74
N GLN A 22 -20.19 6.60 -4.92
CA GLN A 22 -20.41 5.22 -5.40
C GLN A 22 -19.40 4.21 -4.84
N ALA A 23 -19.85 3.42 -3.86
CA ALA A 23 -19.03 2.35 -3.32
C ALA A 23 -19.06 1.16 -4.27
N VAL A 24 -17.89 0.63 -4.61
CA VAL A 24 -17.75 -0.55 -5.49
C VAL A 24 -17.40 -1.74 -4.62
N THR A 25 -18.14 -2.85 -4.76
CA THR A 25 -17.84 -4.08 -4.03
C THR A 25 -17.06 -5.02 -4.92
N ILE A 26 -15.90 -5.47 -4.44
CA ILE A 26 -15.03 -6.45 -5.10
C ILE A 26 -14.75 -7.57 -4.11
N GLY A 27 -15.29 -8.76 -4.38
CA GLY A 27 -15.31 -9.85 -3.42
C GLY A 27 -15.96 -9.43 -2.10
N ARG A 28 -15.19 -9.52 -1.01
CA ARG A 28 -15.62 -9.15 0.36
C ARG A 28 -15.24 -7.73 0.79
N TYR A 29 -14.77 -6.91 -0.15
CA TYR A 29 -14.29 -5.56 0.11
C TYR A 29 -15.20 -4.52 -0.52
N VAL A 30 -15.63 -3.55 0.27
CA VAL A 30 -16.36 -2.38 -0.20
C VAL A 30 -15.37 -1.23 -0.34
N LEU A 31 -15.03 -0.87 -1.57
CA LEU A 31 -14.15 0.24 -1.89
C LEU A 31 -14.94 1.55 -1.81
N HIS A 32 -14.40 2.50 -1.07
CA HIS A 32 -14.94 3.85 -0.94
C HIS A 32 -14.07 4.83 -1.74
N ARG A 33 -13.85 6.01 -1.17
CA ARG A 33 -13.09 7.11 -1.78
C ARG A 33 -11.69 6.66 -2.22
N GLN A 34 -11.36 7.00 -3.46
CA GLN A 34 -10.00 6.97 -3.96
C GLN A 34 -9.14 8.01 -3.23
N ILE A 35 -8.02 7.59 -2.65
CA ILE A 35 -7.08 8.45 -1.93
C ILE A 35 -5.84 8.79 -2.75
N ALA A 36 -5.47 7.96 -3.72
CA ALA A 36 -4.37 8.23 -4.63
C ALA A 36 -4.58 7.52 -5.98
N ARG A 37 -3.87 7.99 -7.01
CA ARG A 37 -3.72 7.31 -8.31
C ARG A 37 -2.24 7.17 -8.60
N GLY A 38 -1.78 5.94 -8.80
CA GLY A 38 -0.47 5.61 -9.32
C GLY A 38 -0.50 5.42 -10.84
N GLY A 39 0.63 4.98 -11.40
CA GLY A 39 0.73 4.75 -12.86
C GLY A 39 -0.18 3.63 -13.37
N MET A 40 -0.28 2.52 -12.62
CA MET A 40 -1.03 1.33 -13.03
C MET A 40 -2.24 1.01 -12.14
N ALA A 41 -2.40 1.71 -11.02
CA ALA A 41 -3.39 1.36 -10.00
C ALA A 41 -3.93 2.59 -9.29
N THR A 42 -5.14 2.50 -8.77
CA THR A 42 -5.72 3.46 -7.82
C THR A 42 -5.66 2.90 -6.41
N ILE A 43 -5.50 3.77 -5.42
CA ILE A 43 -5.56 3.38 -4.01
C ILE A 43 -6.85 3.91 -3.42
N HIS A 44 -7.63 3.04 -2.79
CA HIS A 44 -8.90 3.34 -2.17
C HIS A 44 -8.83 3.05 -0.66
N ILE A 45 -9.53 3.87 0.13
CA ILE A 45 -9.96 3.39 1.46
C ILE A 45 -11.08 2.39 1.20
N ALA A 46 -10.97 1.21 1.80
CA ALA A 46 -11.97 0.17 1.67
C ALA A 46 -12.33 -0.42 3.04
N ARG A 47 -13.44 -1.15 3.09
CA ARG A 47 -13.89 -1.88 4.25
C ARG A 47 -13.98 -3.36 3.91
N LEU A 48 -13.28 -4.17 4.67
CA LEU A 48 -13.52 -5.61 4.73
C LEU A 48 -14.87 -5.84 5.38
N MET A 49 -15.74 -6.59 4.71
CA MET A 49 -17.00 -7.08 5.27
C MET A 49 -16.80 -8.56 5.65
N GLY A 50 -17.04 -8.88 6.92
CA GLY A 50 -17.03 -10.24 7.45
C GLY A 50 -18.37 -10.62 8.07
N ASP A 51 -18.44 -11.86 8.53
CA ASP A 51 -19.62 -12.38 9.21
C ASP A 51 -19.88 -11.65 10.54
N GLU A 52 -21.10 -11.77 11.05
CA GLU A 52 -21.52 -11.23 12.36
C GLU A 52 -21.25 -9.71 12.55
N GLY A 53 -21.21 -8.96 11.45
CA GLY A 53 -20.96 -7.52 11.49
C GLY A 53 -19.48 -7.13 11.67
N PHE A 54 -18.55 -8.09 11.60
CA PHE A 54 -17.13 -7.79 11.58
C PHE A 54 -16.79 -6.87 10.40
N SER A 55 -16.14 -5.75 10.68
CA SER A 55 -15.60 -4.90 9.64
C SER A 55 -14.25 -4.32 10.00
N ARG A 56 -13.38 -4.17 9.01
CA ARG A 56 -12.03 -3.59 9.17
C ARG A 56 -11.74 -2.62 8.04
N ILE A 57 -11.21 -1.45 8.37
CA ILE A 57 -10.72 -0.49 7.37
C ILE A 57 -9.40 -1.00 6.82
N VAL A 58 -9.26 -0.96 5.49
CA VAL A 58 -8.08 -1.43 4.75
C VAL A 58 -7.75 -0.44 3.62
N ALA A 59 -6.52 -0.49 3.14
CA ALA A 59 -6.13 0.15 1.89
C ALA A 59 -6.26 -0.87 0.75
N ALA A 60 -6.98 -0.53 -0.31
CA ALA A 60 -7.14 -1.38 -1.49
C ALA A 60 -6.46 -0.72 -2.69
N LYS A 61 -5.39 -1.34 -3.19
CA LYS A 61 -4.73 -0.97 -4.44
C LYS A 61 -5.39 -1.74 -5.56
N ARG A 62 -6.17 -1.05 -6.39
CA ARG A 62 -6.95 -1.60 -7.50
C ARG A 62 -6.22 -1.36 -8.81
N LEU A 63 -5.97 -2.42 -9.57
CA LEU A 63 -5.38 -2.32 -10.90
C LEU A 63 -6.34 -1.53 -11.81
N LEU A 64 -5.82 -0.61 -12.62
CA LEU A 64 -6.67 0.14 -13.55
C LEU A 64 -7.18 -0.80 -14.66
N PRO A 65 -8.41 -0.61 -15.17
CA PRO A 65 -8.99 -1.47 -16.21
C PRO A 65 -8.10 -1.61 -17.45
N GLU A 66 -7.45 -0.52 -17.88
CA GLU A 66 -6.54 -0.54 -19.04
C GLU A 66 -5.31 -1.46 -18.88
N PHE A 67 -4.94 -1.83 -17.65
CA PHE A 67 -3.86 -2.78 -17.37
C PHE A 67 -4.38 -4.17 -16.94
N ALA A 68 -5.68 -4.31 -16.70
CA ALA A 68 -6.29 -5.59 -16.29
C ALA A 68 -6.43 -6.57 -17.47
N GLU A 69 -6.49 -6.07 -18.70
CA GLU A 69 -6.56 -6.89 -19.92
C GLU A 69 -5.18 -7.42 -20.36
N ASP A 70 -4.10 -6.85 -19.84
CA ASP A 70 -2.73 -7.25 -20.18
C ASP A 70 -2.18 -8.23 -19.13
N ALA A 71 -1.97 -9.48 -19.57
CA ALA A 71 -1.53 -10.57 -18.73
C ALA A 71 -0.17 -10.31 -18.07
N ASP A 72 0.72 -9.53 -18.69
CA ASP A 72 2.03 -9.22 -18.12
C ASP A 72 1.91 -8.27 -16.93
N PHE A 73 1.04 -7.26 -17.04
CA PHE A 73 0.77 -6.33 -15.94
C PHE A 73 0.05 -7.01 -14.78
N VAL A 74 -0.92 -7.86 -15.07
CA VAL A 74 -1.59 -8.66 -14.05
C VAL A 74 -0.58 -9.57 -13.35
N ALA A 75 0.24 -10.33 -14.09
CA ALA A 75 1.24 -11.22 -13.52
C ALA A 75 2.22 -10.47 -12.60
N MET A 76 2.71 -9.31 -13.05
CA MET A 76 3.59 -8.44 -12.28
C MET A 76 2.94 -7.91 -11.00
N PHE A 77 1.67 -7.50 -11.07
CA PHE A 77 0.93 -7.04 -9.89
C PHE A 77 0.71 -8.17 -8.87
N LEU A 78 0.39 -9.38 -9.34
CA LEU A 78 0.25 -10.56 -8.49
C LEU A 78 1.60 -10.98 -7.88
N ASP A 79 2.71 -10.81 -8.60
CA ASP A 79 4.04 -11.10 -8.08
C ASP A 79 4.46 -10.11 -6.99
N GLU A 80 4.19 -8.81 -7.17
CA GLU A 80 4.38 -7.79 -6.12
C GLU A 80 3.60 -8.16 -4.85
N ALA A 81 2.33 -8.55 -5.00
CA ALA A 81 1.49 -8.99 -3.89
C ALA A 81 2.08 -10.23 -3.17
N ARG A 82 2.50 -11.24 -3.94
CA ARG A 82 3.07 -12.48 -3.41
C ARG A 82 4.34 -12.23 -2.62
N ILE A 83 5.27 -11.47 -3.19
CA ILE A 83 6.55 -11.14 -2.55
C ILE A 83 6.32 -10.32 -1.28
N ALA A 84 5.52 -9.26 -1.37
CA ALA A 84 5.23 -8.39 -0.23
C ALA A 84 4.51 -9.13 0.92
N SER A 85 3.69 -10.14 0.61
CA SER A 85 2.99 -10.94 1.61
C SER A 85 3.91 -11.76 2.52
N LYS A 86 5.14 -12.05 2.09
CA LYS A 86 6.12 -12.81 2.87
C LYS A 86 6.87 -11.96 3.90
N VAL A 87 6.81 -10.63 3.78
CA VAL A 87 7.56 -9.73 4.65
C VAL A 87 6.71 -9.36 5.86
N HIS A 88 7.12 -9.81 7.04
CA HIS A 88 6.43 -9.50 8.31
C HIS A 88 7.32 -8.65 9.21
N HIS A 89 7.06 -7.34 9.27
CA HIS A 89 7.82 -6.43 10.11
C HIS A 89 7.02 -5.18 10.46
N ARG A 90 7.22 -4.61 11.66
CA ARG A 90 6.50 -3.41 12.10
C ARG A 90 6.72 -2.17 11.22
N ASN A 91 7.83 -2.14 10.48
CA ASN A 91 8.20 -1.06 9.57
C ASN A 91 7.91 -1.39 8.09
N VAL A 92 7.09 -2.41 7.81
CA VAL A 92 6.56 -2.74 6.48
C VAL A 92 5.05 -2.87 6.61
N VAL A 93 4.28 -2.29 5.69
CA VAL A 93 2.83 -2.41 5.72
C VAL A 93 2.41 -3.83 5.33
N PRO A 94 1.67 -4.56 6.19
CA PRO A 94 1.25 -5.92 5.88
C PRO A 94 0.30 -5.96 4.67
N VAL A 95 0.57 -6.88 3.76
CA VAL A 95 -0.43 -7.38 2.81
C VAL A 95 -1.39 -8.30 3.55
N LEU A 96 -2.68 -8.06 3.40
CA LEU A 96 -3.74 -8.80 4.08
C LEU A 96 -4.44 -9.79 3.16
N ASP A 97 -4.65 -9.42 1.89
CA ASP A 97 -5.37 -10.24 0.93
C ASP A 97 -5.02 -9.83 -0.51
N LEU A 98 -5.29 -10.73 -1.45
CA LEU A 98 -5.23 -10.49 -2.89
C LEU A 98 -6.50 -11.05 -3.51
N VAL A 99 -7.34 -10.17 -4.04
CA VAL A 99 -8.63 -10.57 -4.65
C VAL A 99 -8.54 -10.38 -6.15
N ASN A 100 -8.85 -11.44 -6.88
CA ASN A 100 -8.96 -11.46 -8.33
C ASN A 100 -10.32 -12.06 -8.70
N THR A 101 -11.21 -11.26 -9.31
CA THR A 101 -12.54 -11.72 -9.76
C THR A 101 -12.60 -11.97 -11.26
N GLY A 102 -11.45 -12.03 -11.96
CA GLY A 102 -11.35 -12.07 -13.41
C GLY A 102 -11.27 -10.66 -14.00
N ASP A 103 -12.28 -9.84 -13.74
CA ASP A 103 -12.38 -8.47 -14.28
C ASP A 103 -11.66 -7.43 -13.42
N GLU A 104 -11.45 -7.73 -12.14
CA GLU A 104 -10.90 -6.81 -11.15
C GLU A 104 -9.82 -7.49 -10.33
N VAL A 105 -8.70 -6.80 -10.14
CA VAL A 105 -7.61 -7.24 -9.28
C VAL A 105 -7.33 -6.17 -8.24
N ILE A 106 -7.46 -6.55 -6.96
CA ILE A 106 -7.14 -5.67 -5.83
C ILE A 106 -6.14 -6.33 -4.88
N LEU A 107 -5.09 -5.58 -4.53
CA LEU A 107 -4.18 -5.89 -3.43
C LEU A 107 -4.66 -5.17 -2.18
N VAL A 108 -4.93 -5.91 -1.12
CA VAL A 108 -5.45 -5.39 0.13
C VAL A 108 -4.32 -5.33 1.16
N GLN A 109 -4.15 -4.17 1.77
CA GLN A 109 -3.14 -3.91 2.77
C GLN A 109 -3.75 -3.32 4.04
N GLU A 110 -3.00 -3.39 5.13
CA GLU A 110 -3.36 -2.65 6.33
C GLU A 110 -3.47 -1.16 6.04
N TYR A 111 -4.60 -0.56 6.43
CA TYR A 111 -4.73 0.89 6.40
C TYR A 111 -3.88 1.49 7.52
N VAL A 112 -2.84 2.23 7.14
CA VAL A 112 -2.01 2.96 8.10
C VAL A 112 -2.63 4.32 8.37
N HIS A 113 -3.09 4.53 9.60
CA HIS A 113 -3.51 5.85 10.05
C HIS A 113 -2.28 6.74 10.26
N GLY A 114 -1.99 7.58 9.26
CA GLY A 114 -0.78 8.38 9.23
C GLY A 114 -0.73 9.31 8.02
N VAL A 115 0.46 9.85 7.75
CA VAL A 115 0.72 10.70 6.59
C VAL A 115 1.95 10.22 5.82
N PRO A 116 1.94 10.29 4.48
CA PRO A 116 3.12 9.99 3.69
C PRO A 116 4.28 10.94 4.03
N LEU A 117 5.51 10.42 4.07
CA LEU A 117 6.69 11.20 4.43
C LEU A 117 6.90 12.40 3.51
N HIS A 118 6.61 12.26 2.20
CA HIS A 118 6.69 13.38 1.26
C HIS A 118 5.77 14.57 1.64
N TRP A 119 4.64 14.33 2.33
CA TRP A 119 3.78 15.41 2.81
C TRP A 119 4.43 16.13 3.98
N LEU A 120 5.01 15.40 4.94
CA LEU A 120 5.76 16.00 6.05
C LEU A 120 6.92 16.86 5.55
N LEU A 121 7.69 16.34 4.58
CA LEU A 121 8.81 17.07 3.97
C LEU A 121 8.32 18.32 3.24
N ARG A 122 7.21 18.22 2.50
CA ARG A 122 6.60 19.37 1.80
C ARG A 122 6.13 20.43 2.79
N THR A 123 5.42 20.03 3.84
CA THR A 123 4.92 20.95 4.87
C THR A 123 6.08 21.67 5.55
N ALA A 124 7.11 20.94 5.99
CA ALA A 124 8.29 21.54 6.61
C ALA A 124 8.97 22.59 5.71
N ARG A 125 9.09 22.31 4.41
CA ARG A 125 9.61 23.28 3.42
C ARG A 125 8.72 24.51 3.31
N GLN A 126 7.41 24.34 3.23
CA GLN A 126 6.44 25.44 3.09
C GLN A 126 6.38 26.33 4.34
N THR A 127 6.50 25.75 5.52
CA THR A 127 6.49 26.47 6.80
C THR A 127 7.87 26.94 7.25
N ARG A 128 8.92 26.65 6.48
CA ARG A 128 10.34 26.87 6.85
C ARG A 128 10.70 26.27 8.21
N THR A 129 10.08 25.14 8.53
CA THR A 129 10.36 24.38 9.75
C THR A 129 11.56 23.46 9.51
N VAL A 130 12.56 23.54 10.38
CA VAL A 130 13.67 22.59 10.39
C VAL A 130 13.18 21.29 11.02
N ILE A 131 13.31 20.17 10.32
CA ILE A 131 13.04 18.85 10.88
C ILE A 131 14.21 18.52 11.83
N PRO A 132 13.95 18.24 13.12
CA PRO A 132 15.01 17.87 14.05
C PRO A 132 15.77 16.63 13.55
N LEU A 133 17.09 16.62 13.75
CA LEU A 133 17.94 15.54 13.28
C LEU A 133 17.52 14.18 13.85
N GLU A 134 17.11 14.18 15.12
CA GLU A 134 16.67 13.00 15.85
C GLU A 134 15.44 12.37 15.19
N VAL A 135 14.50 13.20 14.71
CA VAL A 135 13.31 12.73 13.99
C VAL A 135 13.70 12.14 12.64
N ALA A 136 14.58 12.81 11.89
CA ALA A 136 15.05 12.31 10.60
C ALA A 136 15.78 10.97 10.73
N VAL A 137 16.68 10.85 11.71
CA VAL A 137 17.42 9.61 12.00
C VAL A 137 16.48 8.50 12.48
N ALA A 138 15.49 8.81 13.33
CA ALA A 138 14.51 7.83 13.79
C ALA A 138 13.66 7.27 12.64
N ILE A 139 13.23 8.11 11.70
CA ILE A 139 12.50 7.66 10.51
C ILE A 139 13.41 6.81 9.61
N ALA A 140 14.63 7.27 9.34
CA ALA A 140 15.59 6.54 8.51
C ALA A 140 15.93 5.17 9.10
N GLY A 141 16.19 5.08 10.40
CA GLY A 141 16.47 3.81 11.08
C GLY A 141 15.31 2.82 10.98
N GLN A 142 14.07 3.30 11.10
CA GLN A 142 12.88 2.47 10.94
C GLN A 142 12.68 1.97 9.50
N VAL A 143 12.93 2.83 8.51
CA VAL A 143 12.92 2.44 7.09
C VAL A 143 13.97 1.36 6.83
N LEU A 144 15.19 1.53 7.35
CA LEU A 144 16.26 0.55 7.23
C LEU A 144 15.91 -0.78 7.89
N ALA A 145 15.26 -0.77 9.06
CA ALA A 145 14.78 -1.99 9.71
C ALA A 145 13.72 -2.73 8.86
N GLY A 146 12.83 -1.99 8.19
CA GLY A 146 11.89 -2.58 7.23
C GLY A 146 12.58 -3.20 6.01
N LEU A 147 13.61 -2.55 5.46
CA LEU A 147 14.40 -3.09 4.35
C LEU A 147 15.19 -4.33 4.76
N GLN A 148 15.79 -4.32 5.95
CA GLN A 148 16.50 -5.48 6.49
C GLN A 148 15.57 -6.68 6.57
N ALA A 149 14.35 -6.49 7.11
CA ALA A 149 13.37 -7.56 7.19
C ALA A 149 13.00 -8.15 5.82
N ALA A 150 12.89 -7.31 4.78
CA ALA A 150 12.66 -7.81 3.43
C ALA A 150 13.85 -8.62 2.89
N HIS A 151 15.08 -8.12 3.07
CA HIS A 151 16.29 -8.81 2.62
C HIS A 151 16.49 -10.16 3.32
N ASP A 152 16.12 -10.24 4.60
CA ASP A 152 16.23 -11.45 5.43
C ASP A 152 15.05 -12.42 5.25
N THR A 153 14.04 -12.06 4.44
CA THR A 153 12.87 -12.91 4.23
C THR A 153 13.26 -14.22 3.56
N THR A 154 12.75 -15.33 4.08
CA THR A 154 12.95 -16.68 3.56
C THR A 154 11.63 -17.31 3.12
N ASP A 155 11.71 -18.36 2.30
CA ASP A 155 10.56 -19.22 1.98
C ASP A 155 10.23 -20.20 3.12
N GLU A 156 9.26 -21.08 2.90
CA GLU A 156 8.79 -22.08 3.88
C GLU A 156 9.85 -23.12 4.26
N VAL A 157 10.87 -23.31 3.41
CA VAL A 157 11.98 -24.25 3.65
C VAL A 157 13.25 -23.54 4.14
N GLY A 158 13.18 -22.23 4.37
CA GLY A 158 14.26 -21.42 4.92
C GLY A 158 15.26 -20.90 3.88
N ALA A 159 14.98 -21.04 2.58
CA ALA A 159 15.83 -20.48 1.54
C ALA A 159 15.62 -18.95 1.44
N PRO A 160 16.68 -18.13 1.33
CA PRO A 160 16.54 -16.69 1.18
C PRO A 160 15.80 -16.30 -0.10
N LEU A 161 14.83 -15.40 0.02
CA LEU A 161 14.08 -14.85 -1.13
C LEU A 161 14.73 -13.60 -1.72
N HIS A 162 15.71 -13.00 -1.03
CA HIS A 162 16.46 -11.83 -1.49
C HIS A 162 15.58 -10.69 -2.02
N ILE A 163 14.51 -10.37 -1.29
CA ILE A 163 13.51 -9.40 -1.73
C ILE A 163 14.10 -7.99 -1.75
N VAL A 164 14.14 -7.36 -2.92
CA VAL A 164 14.61 -5.97 -3.08
C VAL A 164 13.41 -5.05 -3.34
N HIS A 165 13.26 -3.99 -2.55
CA HIS A 165 12.15 -3.04 -2.66
C HIS A 165 12.15 -2.21 -3.95
N ARG A 166 13.34 -1.88 -4.49
CA ARG A 166 13.56 -1.15 -5.76
C ARG A 166 13.00 0.29 -5.86
N ASP A 167 12.21 0.75 -4.90
CA ASP A 167 11.55 2.06 -4.96
C ASP A 167 11.40 2.71 -3.57
N VAL A 168 12.52 2.80 -2.85
CA VAL A 168 12.54 3.46 -1.54
C VAL A 168 12.55 4.97 -1.76
N SER A 169 11.40 5.61 -1.53
CA SER A 169 11.21 7.05 -1.75
C SER A 169 10.22 7.64 -0.74
N PRO A 170 10.24 8.96 -0.47
CA PRO A 170 9.32 9.58 0.49
C PRO A 170 7.81 9.36 0.22
N PRO A 171 7.33 9.15 -1.02
CA PRO A 171 5.96 8.70 -1.28
C PRO A 171 5.61 7.31 -0.76
N ASN A 172 6.59 6.40 -0.69
CA ASN A 172 6.42 5.00 -0.26
C ASN A 172 6.79 4.77 1.21
N VAL A 173 6.91 5.85 2.00
CA VAL A 173 7.08 5.77 3.44
C VAL A 173 5.89 6.45 4.09
N MET A 174 5.14 5.71 4.88
CA MET A 174 4.07 6.25 5.71
C MET A 174 4.58 6.48 7.13
N VAL A 175 4.35 7.66 7.70
CA VAL A 175 4.57 7.91 9.13
C VAL A 175 3.23 7.82 9.83
N ALA A 176 3.05 6.75 10.61
CA ALA A 176 1.83 6.48 11.36
C ALA A 176 1.68 7.48 12.53
N ALA A 177 0.45 7.64 13.02
CA ALA A 177 0.14 8.57 14.10
C ALA A 177 0.85 8.23 15.42
N ASP A 178 1.28 6.98 15.60
CA ASP A 178 2.09 6.51 16.73
C ASP A 178 3.60 6.82 16.57
N GLY A 179 4.00 7.46 15.47
CA GLY A 179 5.39 7.78 15.13
C GLY A 179 6.15 6.65 14.41
N THR A 180 5.49 5.51 14.14
CA THR A 180 6.12 4.41 13.42
C THR A 180 6.20 4.73 11.92
N ALA A 181 7.41 4.66 11.34
CA ALA A 181 7.60 4.75 9.89
C ALA A 181 7.45 3.36 9.25
N ARG A 182 6.66 3.25 8.18
CA ARG A 182 6.37 1.98 7.50
C ARG A 182 6.56 2.12 5.99
N LEU A 183 7.24 1.14 5.41
CA LEU A 183 7.39 1.01 3.96
C LEU A 183 6.10 0.50 3.31
N LEU A 184 5.77 1.11 2.19
CA LEU A 184 4.68 0.74 1.29
C LEU A 184 5.28 0.11 0.03
N ASP A 185 4.55 -0.85 -0.56
CA ASP A 185 4.73 -1.36 -1.93
C ASP A 185 6.17 -1.58 -2.41
N PHE A 186 6.56 -2.84 -2.53
CA PHE A 186 7.82 -3.23 -3.17
C PHE A 186 7.65 -3.00 -4.68
N GLY A 187 7.98 -1.79 -5.17
CA GLY A 187 7.67 -1.26 -6.51
C GLY A 187 8.24 -2.02 -7.72
N VAL A 188 7.96 -3.31 -7.83
CA VAL A 188 8.29 -4.21 -8.94
C VAL A 188 7.78 -3.62 -10.26
N ALA A 189 6.61 -2.98 -10.24
CA ALA A 189 6.02 -2.37 -11.42
C ALA A 189 6.76 -1.20 -12.04
N LYS A 190 7.52 -0.41 -11.26
CA LYS A 190 8.29 0.69 -11.82
C LYS A 190 9.52 0.21 -12.60
N ALA A 191 10.08 -0.94 -12.23
CA ALA A 191 11.27 -1.48 -12.89
C ALA A 191 10.97 -1.94 -14.34
N THR A 192 9.79 -2.52 -14.58
CA THR A 192 9.38 -2.99 -15.90
C THR A 192 8.97 -1.85 -16.82
N MET A 193 8.22 -0.85 -16.30
CA MET A 193 7.82 0.33 -17.09
C MET A 193 9.02 1.17 -17.56
N ALA A 194 10.07 1.27 -16.75
CA ALA A 194 11.31 1.93 -17.15
C ALA A 194 12.08 1.15 -18.24
N GLY A 195 11.92 -0.18 -18.30
CA GLY A 195 12.50 -1.04 -19.34
C GLY A 195 11.77 -0.97 -20.69
N SER A 196 10.50 -0.59 -20.71
CA SER A 196 9.68 -0.48 -21.93
C SER A 196 9.85 0.84 -22.72
N THR A 197 10.73 1.77 -22.30
CA THR A 197 10.91 3.08 -22.96
C THR A 197 12.27 3.29 -23.62
N THR A 198 12.96 2.23 -24.05
CA THR A 198 14.08 2.38 -24.99
C THR A 198 13.79 1.63 -26.29
N PRO A 199 13.31 2.30 -27.36
CA PRO A 199 13.65 1.86 -28.70
C PRO A 199 15.16 2.02 -28.81
N SER A 200 15.88 0.90 -28.77
CA SER A 200 17.26 0.87 -29.21
C SER A 200 17.26 1.22 -30.70
N GLU A 201 17.60 2.46 -31.05
CA GLU A 201 17.99 2.80 -32.41
C GLU A 201 19.22 1.96 -32.75
N HIS A 202 18.99 0.86 -33.47
CA HIS A 202 20.01 0.25 -34.31
C HIS A 202 20.32 1.23 -35.44
N ALA A 203 21.27 2.14 -35.17
CA ALA A 203 22.04 2.78 -36.23
C ALA A 203 22.95 1.71 -36.84
N ASP A 204 22.39 0.89 -37.73
CA ASP A 204 23.17 -0.02 -38.54
C ASP A 204 23.61 0.70 -39.82
N GLY A 205 24.91 0.67 -40.06
CA GLY A 205 25.60 1.46 -41.07
C GLY A 205 25.18 1.11 -42.49
N GLY A 206 24.91 2.15 -43.28
CA GLY A 206 24.92 2.10 -44.74
C GLY A 206 25.98 3.04 -45.28
N LEU A 207 27.25 2.61 -45.27
CA LEU A 207 28.25 3.15 -46.18
C LEU A 207 27.99 2.47 -47.53
N SER A 208 27.56 3.21 -48.56
CA SER A 208 27.73 2.78 -49.94
C SER A 208 27.69 3.96 -50.90
N THR A 209 28.87 4.21 -51.49
CA THR A 209 29.21 4.91 -52.74
C THR A 209 28.82 6.38 -52.92
#